data_AF-A0A1U9VEZ9-F1
#
_entry.id   AF-A0A1U9VEZ9-F1
#
_cell.length_a   1.000
_cell.length_b   1.000
_cell.length_c   1.000
_cell.angle_alpha   90.00
_cell.angle_beta   90.00
_cell.angle_gamma   90.00
#
_symmetry.space_group_name_H-M   'P 1'
#
loop_
_entity.id
_entity.type
_entity.pdbx_description
1 polymer ?
#
loop_
_entity_poly.entity_id
_entity_poly.type
_entity_poly.pdbx_seq_one_letter_code
_entity_poly.pdbx_strand_id
1 'polypeptide(L)'
;MQLAAFGLRHSDICLFIKDAKGKPISEPTMRKNFAVELDTGKLKANVKVAQTLYKKAIGGDTTSIIFWLKSQAGWKDTQRVELTGNGGGPIQSVSMTPDEFREIAKNIAEEV
;
A
#
# COMPACT_ATOMS: atom_id res chain seq x y z
N MET A 1 2.29 -0.95 -22.61
CA MET A 1 2.53 0.45 -22.16
C MET A 1 3.34 0.45 -20.86
N GLN A 2 4.61 0.92 -20.86
CA GLN A 2 5.46 0.91 -19.65
C GLN A 2 5.03 1.94 -18.60
N LEU A 3 4.39 3.04 -19.02
CA LEU A 3 3.98 4.13 -18.13
C LEU A 3 2.96 3.68 -17.07
N ALA A 4 2.04 2.77 -17.45
CA ALA A 4 1.10 2.14 -16.52
C ALA A 4 1.81 1.25 -15.49
N ALA A 5 2.95 0.66 -15.86
CA ALA A 5 3.76 -0.17 -14.97
C ALA A 5 4.45 0.67 -13.87
N PHE A 6 4.73 1.95 -14.15
CA PHE A 6 5.39 2.85 -13.21
C PHE A 6 4.42 3.52 -12.21
N GLY A 7 3.11 3.22 -12.28
CA GLY A 7 2.12 3.78 -11.37
C GLY A 7 1.73 5.23 -11.65
N LEU A 8 1.98 5.72 -12.87
CA LEU A 8 1.54 7.04 -13.29
C LEU A 8 0.00 7.13 -13.36
N ARG A 9 -0.53 8.32 -13.10
CA ARG A 9 -1.98 8.57 -13.25
C ARG A 9 -2.36 8.46 -14.72
N HIS A 10 -3.57 7.97 -14.99
CA HIS A 10 -4.08 7.80 -16.35
C HIS A 10 -4.10 9.10 -17.16
N SER A 11 -4.39 10.24 -16.52
CA SER A 11 -4.30 11.57 -17.13
C SER A 11 -2.90 11.88 -17.67
N ASP A 12 -1.87 11.53 -16.89
CA ASP A 12 -0.47 11.82 -17.23
C ASP A 12 0.01 10.86 -18.32
N ILE A 13 -0.41 9.59 -18.27
CA ILE A 13 -0.15 8.60 -19.32
C ILE A 13 -0.70 9.06 -20.68
N CYS A 14 -1.90 9.65 -20.70
CA CYS A 14 -2.53 10.14 -21.92
C CYS A 14 -1.68 11.20 -22.65
N LEU A 15 -0.88 12.00 -21.92
CA LEU A 15 0.00 13.02 -22.53
C LEU A 15 1.05 12.43 -23.47
N PHE A 16 1.44 11.18 -23.22
CA PHE A 16 2.46 10.45 -23.98
C PHE A 16 1.92 9.65 -25.17
N ILE A 17 0.59 9.51 -25.30
CA ILE A 17 -0.02 8.74 -26.38
C ILE A 17 -0.73 9.72 -27.32
N LYS A 18 -0.23 9.81 -28.56
CA LYS A 18 -0.77 10.73 -29.57
C LYS A 18 -1.77 10.02 -30.48
N ASP A 19 -2.83 10.73 -30.85
CA ASP A 19 -3.73 10.34 -31.92
C ASP A 19 -3.10 10.56 -33.31
N ALA A 20 -3.83 10.21 -34.37
CA ALA A 20 -3.39 10.40 -35.75
C ALA A 20 -3.10 11.86 -36.13
N LYS A 21 -3.58 12.84 -35.34
CA LYS A 21 -3.37 14.27 -35.53
C LYS A 21 -2.24 14.81 -34.64
N GLY A 22 -1.54 13.94 -33.91
CA GLY A 22 -0.45 14.32 -33.01
C GLY A 22 -0.89 14.87 -31.65
N LYS A 23 -2.17 14.82 -31.30
CA LYS A 23 -2.72 15.32 -30.03
C LYS A 23 -2.80 14.20 -28.97
N PRO A 24 -2.58 14.49 -27.67
CA PRO A 24 -2.88 13.52 -26.62
C PRO A 24 -4.28 12.92 -26.71
N ILE A 25 -4.38 11.61 -26.53
CA ILE A 25 -5.69 10.92 -26.47
C ILE A 25 -6.42 11.24 -25.16
N SER A 26 -7.74 11.04 -25.14
CA SER A 26 -8.53 11.17 -23.91
C SER A 26 -8.48 9.88 -23.07
N GLU A 27 -8.71 10.00 -21.76
CA GLU A 27 -8.70 8.86 -20.85
C GLU A 27 -9.72 7.76 -21.22
N PRO A 28 -10.98 8.06 -21.62
CA PRO A 28 -11.92 7.04 -22.07
C PRO A 28 -11.40 6.27 -23.30
N THR A 29 -10.75 6.99 -24.22
CA THR A 29 -10.13 6.38 -25.41
C THR A 29 -8.98 5.46 -25.01
N MET A 30 -8.15 5.88 -24.05
CA MET A 30 -7.06 5.07 -23.54
C MET A 30 -7.58 3.80 -22.88
N ARG A 31 -8.57 3.91 -21.98
CA ARG A 31 -9.16 2.75 -21.28
C ARG A 31 -9.80 1.75 -22.24
N LYS A 32 -10.46 2.23 -23.30
CA LYS A 32 -11.10 1.35 -24.30
C LYS A 32 -10.07 0.57 -25.13
N ASN A 33 -8.98 1.21 -25.54
CA ASN A 33 -8.03 0.62 -26.49
C ASN A 33 -6.81 -0.04 -25.83
N PHE A 34 -6.50 0.30 -24.58
CA PHE A 34 -5.32 -0.19 -23.85
C PHE A 34 -5.65 -0.84 -22.50
N ALA A 35 -6.88 -1.35 -22.32
CA ALA A 35 -7.31 -1.98 -21.06
C ALA A 35 -6.32 -3.08 -20.60
N VAL A 36 -5.95 -3.97 -21.51
CA VAL A 36 -5.03 -5.10 -21.23
C VAL A 36 -3.66 -4.58 -20.79
N GLU A 37 -3.14 -3.52 -21.40
CA GLU A 37 -1.86 -2.94 -21.03
C GLU A 37 -1.90 -2.21 -19.69
N LEU A 38 -3.02 -1.58 -19.35
CA LEU A 38 -3.23 -0.94 -18.05
C LEU A 38 -3.27 -2.01 -16.94
N ASP A 39 -4.01 -3.09 -17.16
CA ASP A 39 -4.15 -4.19 -16.21
C ASP A 39 -2.84 -4.96 -16.03
N THR A 40 -2.18 -5.31 -17.13
CA THR A 40 -0.93 -6.10 -17.10
C THR A 40 0.29 -5.26 -16.76
N GLY A 41 0.23 -3.93 -16.88
CA GLY A 41 1.35 -3.03 -16.65
C GLY A 41 1.92 -3.18 -15.23
N LYS A 42 1.05 -3.07 -14.22
CA LYS A 42 1.45 -3.19 -12.80
C LYS A 42 2.03 -4.58 -12.50
N LEU A 43 1.44 -5.63 -13.04
CA LEU A 43 1.96 -7.00 -12.88
C LEU A 43 3.38 -7.12 -13.47
N LYS A 44 3.61 -6.60 -14.68
CA LYS A 44 4.93 -6.62 -15.33
C LYS A 44 6.00 -5.86 -14.51
N ALA A 45 5.64 -4.71 -13.93
CA ALA A 45 6.54 -3.99 -13.03
C ALA A 45 6.86 -4.81 -11.77
N ASN A 46 5.83 -5.36 -11.11
CA ASN A 46 6.00 -6.17 -9.92
C ASN A 46 6.90 -7.39 -10.19
N VAL A 47 6.72 -8.07 -11.32
CA VAL A 47 7.60 -9.19 -11.73
C VAL A 47 9.05 -8.73 -11.88
N LYS A 48 9.31 -7.57 -12.50
CA LYS A 48 10.68 -7.04 -12.65
C LYS A 48 11.34 -6.72 -11.31
N VAL A 49 10.59 -6.13 -10.39
CA VAL A 49 11.07 -5.82 -9.03
C VAL A 49 11.32 -7.12 -8.26
N ALA A 50 10.39 -8.08 -8.33
CA ALA A 50 10.54 -9.39 -7.69
C ALA A 50 11.76 -10.16 -8.24
N GLN A 51 11.99 -10.15 -9.55
CA GLN A 51 13.18 -10.73 -10.17
C GLN A 51 14.47 -10.09 -9.67
N THR A 52 14.48 -8.77 -9.48
CA THR A 52 15.64 -8.04 -8.95
C THR A 52 15.92 -8.45 -7.50
N LEU A 53 14.89 -8.44 -6.66
CA LEU A 53 14.97 -8.87 -5.27
C LEU A 53 15.47 -10.31 -5.17
N TYR A 54 14.90 -11.23 -5.96
CA TYR A 54 15.31 -12.63 -6.00
C TYR A 54 16.80 -12.77 -6.35
N LYS A 55 17.28 -12.08 -7.40
CA LYS A 55 18.70 -12.10 -7.78
C LYS A 55 19.60 -11.57 -6.67
N LYS A 56 19.21 -10.49 -5.98
CA LYS A 56 19.96 -9.96 -4.84
C LYS A 56 20.00 -10.96 -3.68
N ALA A 57 18.87 -11.61 -3.39
CA ALA A 57 18.77 -12.60 -2.33
C ALA A 57 19.68 -13.82 -2.62
N ILE A 58 19.62 -14.39 -3.82
CA ILE A 58 20.51 -15.50 -4.22
C ILE A 58 21.98 -15.05 -4.27
N GLY A 59 22.24 -13.77 -4.55
CA GLY A 59 23.57 -13.17 -4.51
C GLY A 59 24.13 -12.88 -3.11
N GLY A 60 23.40 -13.21 -2.04
CA GLY A 60 23.87 -13.06 -0.65
C GLY A 60 23.52 -11.73 0.03
N ASP A 61 22.66 -10.90 -0.55
CA ASP A 61 22.17 -9.68 0.11
C ASP A 61 21.25 -10.06 1.29
N THR A 62 21.77 -9.95 2.51
CA THR A 62 21.09 -10.36 3.76
C THR A 62 19.70 -9.74 3.89
N THR A 63 19.55 -8.45 3.57
CA THR A 63 18.27 -7.74 3.66
C THR A 63 17.24 -8.33 2.70
N SER A 64 17.63 -8.60 1.45
CA SER A 64 16.75 -9.22 0.45
C SER A 64 16.37 -10.64 0.82
N ILE A 65 17.29 -11.43 1.40
CA ILE A 65 17.02 -12.79 1.90
C ILE A 65 16.00 -12.73 3.03
N ILE A 66 16.23 -11.90 4.06
CA ILE A 66 15.32 -11.78 5.21
C ILE A 66 13.93 -11.32 4.74
N PHE A 67 13.88 -10.32 3.86
CA PHE A 67 12.62 -9.85 3.30
C PHE A 67 11.88 -10.96 2.54
N TRP A 68 12.56 -11.71 1.66
CA TRP A 68 11.95 -12.82 0.94
C TRP A 68 11.41 -13.89 1.89
N LEU A 69 12.20 -14.30 2.88
CA LEU A 69 11.82 -15.34 3.83
C LEU A 69 10.57 -14.93 4.63
N LYS A 70 10.50 -13.67 5.06
CA LYS A 70 9.35 -13.14 5.80
C LYS A 70 8.12 -12.94 4.92
N SER A 71 8.28 -12.26 3.78
CA SER A 71 7.16 -11.83 2.96
C SER A 71 6.64 -12.90 1.99
N GLN A 72 7.45 -13.88 1.60
CA GLN A 72 7.09 -14.89 0.59
C GLN A 72 7.26 -16.33 1.09
N ALA A 73 8.31 -16.64 1.86
CA ALA A 73 8.53 -18.00 2.39
C ALA A 73 7.79 -18.30 3.71
N GLY A 74 6.96 -17.35 4.19
CA GLY A 74 6.09 -17.55 5.33
C GLY A 74 6.77 -17.51 6.69
N TRP A 75 8.03 -17.04 6.78
CA TRP A 75 8.68 -16.85 8.08
C TRP A 75 7.99 -15.72 8.83
N LYS A 76 7.63 -15.99 10.09
CA LYS A 76 6.96 -15.02 10.95
C LYS A 76 7.87 -14.69 12.12
N ASP A 77 7.97 -13.40 12.42
CA ASP A 77 8.47 -12.98 13.73
C ASP A 77 7.43 -13.37 14.77
N THR A 78 7.77 -14.30 15.65
CA THR A 78 6.87 -14.68 16.75
C THR A 78 7.06 -13.66 17.87
N GLN A 79 6.09 -12.76 18.04
CA GLN A 79 6.04 -11.88 19.19
C GLN A 79 4.96 -12.39 20.15
N ARG A 80 5.37 -12.69 21.39
CA ARG A 80 4.42 -12.84 22.50
C ARG A 80 4.27 -11.48 23.16
N VAL A 81 3.15 -10.83 22.91
CA VAL A 81 2.81 -9.55 23.54
C VAL A 81 1.87 -9.84 24.69
N GLU A 82 2.36 -9.64 25.92
CA GLU A 82 1.52 -9.64 27.12
C GLU A 82 0.95 -8.23 27.29
N LEU A 83 -0.37 -8.11 27.28
CA LEU A 83 -1.05 -6.83 27.51
C LEU A 83 -1.54 -6.79 28.96
N THR A 84 -0.96 -5.90 29.75
CA THR A 84 -1.38 -5.68 31.14
C THR A 84 -1.83 -4.25 31.35
N GLY A 85 -2.78 -4.04 32.26
CA GLY A 85 -3.18 -2.73 32.76
C GLY A 85 -2.13 -2.11 33.68
N ASN A 86 -2.48 -0.97 34.27
CA ASN A 86 -1.58 -0.22 35.16
C ASN A 86 -1.05 -1.12 36.29
N GLY A 87 0.25 -1.05 36.54
CA GLY A 87 0.92 -1.86 37.57
C GLY A 87 0.89 -3.38 37.33
N GLY A 88 0.66 -3.83 36.09
CA GLY A 88 0.57 -5.26 35.77
C GLY A 88 -0.81 -5.88 36.05
N GLY A 89 -1.81 -5.05 36.41
CA GLY A 89 -3.17 -5.51 36.68
C GLY A 89 -4.00 -5.80 35.43
N PRO A 90 -5.29 -6.15 35.58
CA PRO A 90 -6.20 -6.35 34.45
C PRO A 90 -6.35 -5.08 33.60
N ILE A 91 -6.50 -5.26 32.27
CA ILE A 91 -6.87 -4.16 31.37
C ILE A 91 -8.29 -3.71 31.73
N GLN A 92 -8.44 -2.42 32.04
CA GLN A 92 -9.74 -1.81 32.32
C GLN A 92 -10.35 -1.33 31.01
N SER A 93 -11.51 -1.85 30.64
CA SER A 93 -12.30 -1.34 29.51
C SER A 93 -13.55 -0.63 30.03
N VAL A 94 -13.75 0.62 29.61
CA VAL A 94 -14.98 1.37 29.90
C VAL A 94 -15.76 1.51 28.60
N SER A 95 -17.01 1.05 28.57
CA SER A 95 -17.95 1.31 27.48
C SER A 95 -18.74 2.58 27.80
N MET A 96 -18.77 3.52 26.86
CA MET A 96 -19.53 4.76 26.99
C MET A 96 -20.43 4.97 25.78
N THR A 97 -21.58 5.59 26.02
CA THR A 97 -22.53 5.99 24.98
C THR A 97 -21.99 7.21 24.21
N PRO A 98 -22.45 7.45 22.97
CA PRO A 98 -22.07 8.63 22.21
C PRO A 98 -22.35 9.96 22.93
N ASP A 99 -23.37 10.00 23.78
CA ASP A 99 -23.75 11.20 24.52
C ASP A 99 -22.82 11.44 25.72
N GLU A 100 -22.48 10.40 26.47
CA GLU A 100 -21.47 10.47 27.55
C GLU A 100 -20.09 10.91 27.00
N PHE A 101 -19.69 10.42 25.83
CA PHE A 101 -18.45 10.85 25.19
C PHE A 101 -18.47 12.34 24.82
N ARG A 102 -19.60 12.84 24.30
CA ARG A 102 -19.74 14.26 23.92
C ARG A 102 -19.69 15.18 25.13
N GLU A 103 -20.30 14.79 26.24
CA GLU A 103 -20.24 15.56 27.48
C GLU A 103 -18.81 15.62 28.04
N ILE A 104 -18.12 14.48 28.11
CA ILE A 104 -16.72 14.44 28.57
C ILE A 104 -15.82 15.28 27.65
N ALA A 105 -15.97 15.14 26.34
CA ALA A 105 -15.19 15.93 25.37
C ALA A 105 -15.43 17.43 25.51
N LYS A 106 -16.68 17.84 25.80
CA LYS A 106 -17.03 19.24 26.04
C LYS A 106 -16.40 19.77 27.33
N ASN A 107 -16.46 19.00 28.42
CA ASN A 107 -15.86 19.40 29.71
C ASN A 107 -14.34 19.55 29.61
N ILE A 108 -13.66 18.64 28.91
CA ILE A 108 -12.21 18.73 28.69
C ILE A 108 -11.86 19.96 27.84
N ALA A 109 -12.67 20.28 26.82
CA ALA A 109 -12.46 21.45 25.98
C ALA A 109 -12.71 22.78 26.69
N GLU A 110 -13.50 22.78 27.77
CA GLU A 110 -13.77 23.96 28.61
C GLU A 110 -12.71 24.14 29.73
N GLU A 111 -11.97 23.09 30.10
CA GLU A 111 -10.89 23.13 31.10
C GLU A 111 -9.51 23.53 30.51
N VAL A 112 -9.38 23.69 29.19
CA VAL A 112 -8.17 24.13 28.48
C VAL A 112 -8.33 25.55 27.96
#